data_AF-A0A061G9I2-F1
#
_entry.id   AF-A0A061G9I2-F1
#
_cell.length_a   1.000
_cell.length_b   1.000
_cell.length_c   1.000
_cell.angle_alpha   90.00
_cell.angle_beta   90.00
_cell.angle_gamma   90.00
#
_symmetry.space_group_name_H-M   'P 1'
#
loop_
_entity.id
_entity.type
_entity.pdbx_description
1 polymer ?
#
loop_
_entity_poly.entity_id
_entity_poly.type
_entity_poly.pdbx_seq_one_letter_code
_entity_poly.pdbx_strand_id
1 'polypeptide(L)'
;MAKLVKHEGNNIDRLSGLPDSIISHILSLLPTKYAVRTSVLSTRWRFLSTSVSTLDFYDYENPSERFMNFVDRVLLFHNAACIKRFRLICGGFHEDVDAYRICGWISFALRQRLQELYLEIRIGDPRGMLPASLFRNKTLTKLELDVSKFVMTIPTKVCLPSLKSLHLDCLEFVDDDSVRRLFSSCPVLEDLFICSCLWRNVRELNISNPSLKRLTLNLFGDCGRLSHVVIDAPNLVYFKFYGTLLERYSLVNLHPLVKVDMRNLVNLGEKLVNQDAAINFFNGISNVRSLYCNDDLLWHLNLCNKPVPVFHNLVHVEIRRKCLRQKTGLAELLECSINLETLIVHNGAFGDLFWHRPEKKPFCLLSHLKVIEIYSFGDSTISPHCSGLGEIKQMAATFTRGAHTINSIFSKPTIRKYCSKGSSCGDTLREPMKLEAEEVKKKSTGGHHDGSCWVPHDRTGIYYPKGQEKVMADVPAAAGRDTQINWFS
;
A
#
# COMPACT_ATOMS: atom_id res chain seq x y z
N MET A 1 37.93 40.35 -21.52
CA MET A 1 37.20 41.62 -21.32
C MET A 1 35.76 41.43 -21.75
N ALA A 2 34.81 41.36 -20.80
CA ALA A 2 33.38 41.43 -21.09
C ALA A 2 32.85 42.69 -20.41
N LYS A 3 32.26 43.60 -21.21
CA LYS A 3 31.73 44.89 -20.75
C LYS A 3 30.55 44.66 -19.81
N LEU A 4 30.68 45.15 -18.58
CA LEU A 4 29.59 45.36 -17.64
C LEU A 4 28.67 46.46 -18.18
N VAL A 5 27.49 46.08 -18.66
CA VAL A 5 26.39 47.02 -18.87
C VAL A 5 25.76 47.28 -17.51
N LYS A 6 25.96 48.49 -16.97
CA LYS A 6 25.24 48.99 -15.80
C LYS A 6 23.79 49.25 -16.20
N HIS A 7 22.88 48.43 -15.69
CA HIS A 7 21.46 48.75 -15.70
C HIS A 7 21.15 49.51 -14.40
N GLU A 8 20.92 50.82 -14.50
CA GLU A 8 20.38 51.64 -13.40
C GLU A 8 18.87 51.37 -13.28
N GLY A 9 18.54 50.25 -12.65
CA GLY A 9 17.27 50.04 -11.98
C GLY A 9 17.60 49.77 -10.52
N ASN A 10 16.78 50.25 -9.60
CA ASN A 10 16.92 50.08 -8.15
C ASN A 10 16.64 48.61 -7.74
N ASN A 11 17.32 47.66 -8.39
CA ASN A 11 17.15 46.23 -8.26
C ASN A 11 18.06 45.79 -7.12
N ILE A 12 17.61 46.05 -5.89
CA ILE A 12 18.31 45.67 -4.68
C ILE A 12 18.62 44.17 -4.78
N ASP A 13 19.91 43.82 -4.83
CA ASP A 13 20.34 42.43 -4.82
C ASP A 13 20.11 41.84 -3.42
N ARG A 14 18.89 41.34 -3.23
CA ARG A 14 18.46 40.74 -1.95
C ARG A 14 19.10 39.37 -1.73
N LEU A 15 19.65 38.73 -2.76
CA LEU A 15 20.24 37.39 -2.66
C LEU A 15 21.66 37.46 -2.10
N SER A 16 22.46 38.46 -2.46
CA SER A 16 23.78 38.67 -1.84
C SER A 16 23.69 39.12 -0.37
N GLY A 17 22.59 39.76 0.02
CA GLY A 17 22.34 40.17 1.41
C GLY A 17 21.95 39.05 2.37
N LEU A 18 21.68 37.83 1.90
CA LEU A 18 21.29 36.71 2.76
C LEU A 18 22.47 36.21 3.62
N PRO A 19 22.25 35.76 4.87
CA PRO A 19 23.27 35.07 5.67
C PRO A 19 23.69 33.72 5.07
N ASP A 20 24.91 33.27 5.38
CA ASP A 20 25.46 31.98 4.89
C ASP A 20 24.60 30.78 5.28
N SER A 21 24.02 30.80 6.48
CA SER A 21 23.12 29.76 6.97
C SER A 21 21.87 29.62 6.10
N ILE A 22 21.30 30.74 5.65
CA ILE A 22 20.11 30.77 4.79
C ILE A 22 20.45 30.31 3.38
N ILE A 23 21.58 30.78 2.81
CA ILE A 23 22.04 30.32 1.49
C ILE A 23 22.31 28.81 1.54
N SER A 24 23.01 28.32 2.57
CA SER A 24 23.28 26.88 2.75
C SER A 24 21.99 26.07 2.88
N HIS A 25 20.98 26.61 3.59
CA HIS A 25 19.67 25.97 3.68
C HIS A 25 18.97 25.90 2.33
N ILE A 26 18.93 27.00 1.56
CA ILE A 26 18.37 27.03 0.20
C ILE A 26 19.08 26.00 -0.68
N LEU A 27 20.41 25.96 -0.68
CA LEU A 27 21.19 24.99 -1.45
C LEU A 27 20.91 23.55 -1.05
N SER A 28 20.64 23.29 0.24
CA SER A 28 20.30 21.95 0.75
C SER A 28 18.94 21.41 0.32
N LEU A 29 18.07 22.29 -0.19
CA LEU A 29 16.76 21.95 -0.74
C LEU A 29 16.81 21.68 -2.25
N LEU A 30 17.93 22.00 -2.90
CA LEU A 30 18.12 21.80 -4.33
C LEU A 30 18.83 20.47 -4.60
N PRO A 31 18.50 19.79 -5.71
CA PRO A 31 19.38 18.77 -6.24
C PRO A 31 20.81 19.27 -6.42
N THR A 32 21.79 18.41 -6.18
CA THR A 32 23.21 18.80 -6.16
C THR A 32 23.64 19.45 -7.47
N LYS A 33 23.11 18.98 -8.61
CA LYS A 33 23.35 19.58 -9.94
C LYS A 33 22.98 21.07 -9.96
N TYR A 34 21.83 21.45 -9.43
CA TYR A 34 21.38 22.83 -9.41
C TYR A 34 22.08 23.66 -8.33
N ALA A 35 22.33 23.07 -7.15
CA ALA A 35 23.11 23.72 -6.11
C ALA A 35 24.51 24.13 -6.62
N VAL A 36 25.22 23.22 -7.31
CA VAL A 36 26.52 23.53 -7.91
C VAL A 36 26.40 24.57 -9.03
N ARG A 37 25.32 24.57 -9.83
CA ARG A 37 25.12 25.60 -10.88
C ARG A 37 25.00 27.01 -10.32
N THR A 38 24.53 27.18 -9.08
CA THR A 38 24.49 28.51 -8.43
C THR A 38 25.89 29.09 -8.15
N SER A 39 26.96 28.28 -8.27
CA SER A 39 28.34 28.75 -8.09
C SER A 39 28.75 29.87 -9.05
N VAL A 40 28.04 30.03 -10.18
CA VAL A 40 28.27 31.13 -11.13
C VAL A 40 27.77 32.48 -10.64
N LEU A 41 26.92 32.49 -9.61
CA LEU A 41 26.33 33.73 -9.07
C LEU A 41 27.38 34.58 -8.34
N SER A 42 28.24 33.94 -7.53
CA SER A 42 29.40 34.59 -6.93
C SER A 42 30.37 33.57 -6.30
N THR A 43 31.56 34.04 -5.92
CA THR A 43 32.56 33.24 -5.19
C THR A 43 32.03 32.70 -3.87
N ARG A 44 31.13 33.43 -3.20
CA ARG A 44 30.46 33.03 -1.95
C ARG A 44 29.53 31.84 -2.17
N TRP A 45 28.68 31.90 -3.19
CA TRP A 45 27.79 30.80 -3.56
C TRP A 45 28.58 29.56 -3.98
N ARG A 46 29.70 29.75 -4.70
CA ARG A 46 30.61 28.65 -5.04
C ARG A 46 31.13 27.92 -3.81
N PHE A 47 31.63 28.65 -2.80
CA PHE A 47 32.15 28.04 -1.57
C PHE A 47 31.05 27.38 -0.73
N LEU A 48 29.88 28.02 -0.59
CA LEU A 48 28.78 27.45 0.18
C LEU A 48 28.21 26.18 -0.49
N SER A 49 28.21 26.12 -1.83
CA SER A 49 27.75 24.94 -2.57
C SER A 49 28.57 23.67 -2.28
N THR A 50 29.85 23.79 -1.91
CA THR A 50 30.68 22.64 -1.55
C THR A 50 30.49 22.18 -0.10
N SER A 51 29.78 22.97 0.72
CA SER A 51 29.61 22.74 2.16
C SER A 51 28.20 22.25 2.54
N VAL A 52 27.37 21.92 1.56
CA VAL A 52 25.96 21.51 1.76
C VAL A 52 25.87 20.08 2.32
N SER A 53 25.18 19.89 3.44
CA SER A 53 25.07 18.57 4.09
C SER A 53 24.14 17.57 3.40
N THR A 54 23.48 17.96 2.32
CA THR A 54 22.52 17.15 1.56
C THR A 54 23.06 16.99 0.15
N LEU A 55 23.32 15.76 -0.27
CA LEU A 55 23.74 15.43 -1.62
C LEU A 55 22.63 14.60 -2.28
N ASP A 56 22.05 15.13 -3.35
CA ASP A 56 21.02 14.48 -4.16
C ASP A 56 21.47 14.43 -5.62
N PHE A 57 21.83 13.22 -6.04
CA PHE A 57 22.28 12.89 -7.38
C PHE A 57 21.22 12.03 -8.06
N TYR A 58 20.77 12.45 -9.23
CA TYR A 58 19.91 11.65 -10.09
C TYR A 58 20.26 11.89 -11.55
N ASP A 59 20.16 10.84 -12.35
CA ASP A 59 20.19 10.91 -13.80
C ASP A 59 19.15 9.92 -14.37
N TYR A 60 17.98 10.45 -14.76
CA TYR A 60 16.91 9.65 -15.33
C TYR A 60 17.10 9.42 -16.85
N GLU A 61 18.05 10.12 -17.47
CA GLU A 61 18.29 10.10 -18.93
C GLU A 61 19.37 9.09 -19.33
N ASN A 62 19.61 8.07 -18.49
CA ASN A 62 20.69 7.09 -18.53
C ASN A 62 22.01 7.68 -17.98
N PRO A 63 22.57 7.13 -16.87
CA PRO A 63 23.79 7.66 -16.25
C PRO A 63 24.96 7.61 -17.24
N SER A 64 25.27 8.77 -17.81
CA SER A 64 26.40 8.92 -18.71
C SER A 64 27.72 9.02 -17.94
N GLU A 65 28.84 8.80 -18.62
CA GLU A 65 30.16 9.10 -18.08
C GLU A 65 30.26 10.53 -17.52
N ARG A 66 29.53 11.48 -18.11
CA ARG A 66 29.43 12.87 -17.63
C ARG A 66 28.79 12.96 -16.26
N PHE A 67 27.76 12.18 -15.98
CA PHE A 67 27.14 12.10 -14.66
C PHE A 67 28.10 11.52 -13.64
N MET A 68 28.76 10.39 -13.96
CA MET A 68 29.74 9.78 -13.06
C MET A 68 30.89 10.75 -12.74
N ASN A 69 31.46 11.37 -13.77
CA ASN A 69 32.52 12.37 -13.62
C ASN A 69 32.05 13.63 -12.84
N PHE A 70 30.76 13.98 -12.94
CA PHE A 70 30.17 15.05 -12.13
C PHE A 70 30.10 14.64 -10.65
N VAL A 71 29.62 13.44 -10.33
CA VAL A 71 29.57 12.93 -8.96
C VAL A 71 30.98 12.88 -8.37
N ASP A 72 31.96 12.32 -9.09
CA ASP A 72 33.36 12.27 -8.67
C ASP A 72 33.90 13.65 -8.30
N ARG A 73 33.69 14.65 -9.18
CA ARG A 73 34.15 16.02 -8.92
C ARG A 73 33.47 16.63 -7.71
N VAL A 74 32.16 16.46 -7.57
CA VAL A 74 31.44 17.01 -6.42
C VAL A 74 31.97 16.41 -5.12
N LEU A 75 32.15 15.09 -5.05
CA LEU A 75 32.65 14.43 -3.85
C LEU A 75 34.12 14.80 -3.56
N LEU A 76 34.94 14.98 -4.60
CA LEU A 76 36.33 15.42 -4.46
C LEU A 76 36.44 16.83 -3.84
N PHE A 77 35.56 17.75 -4.25
CA PHE A 77 35.56 19.13 -3.75
C PHE A 77 34.65 19.36 -2.55
N HIS A 78 33.97 18.32 -2.06
CA HIS A 78 33.05 18.44 -0.95
C HIS A 78 33.81 18.72 0.36
N ASN A 79 33.49 19.83 1.02
CA ASN A 79 34.21 20.34 2.18
C ASN A 79 33.34 20.43 3.45
N ALA A 80 32.14 19.84 3.44
CA ALA A 80 31.30 19.83 4.63
C ALA A 80 31.87 18.85 5.67
N ALA A 81 31.84 19.25 6.95
CA ALA A 81 32.22 18.39 8.06
C ALA A 81 31.28 17.18 8.25
N CYS A 82 30.09 17.19 7.63
CA CYS A 82 29.18 16.06 7.63
C CYS A 82 28.24 16.08 6.42
N ILE A 83 27.91 14.89 5.94
CA ILE A 83 26.78 14.65 5.04
C ILE A 83 25.68 14.07 5.92
N LYS A 84 24.50 14.70 5.96
CA LYS A 84 23.33 14.19 6.68
C LYS A 84 22.51 13.25 5.80
N ARG A 85 22.32 13.63 4.53
CA ARG A 85 21.53 12.88 3.55
C ARG A 85 22.31 12.69 2.26
N PHE A 86 22.34 11.45 1.78
CA PHE A 86 22.91 11.09 0.51
C PHE A 86 21.87 10.31 -0.31
N ARG A 87 21.49 10.85 -1.46
CA ARG A 87 20.57 10.23 -2.41
C ARG A 87 21.29 10.04 -3.73
N LEU A 88 21.27 8.82 -4.24
CA LEU A 88 21.84 8.47 -5.54
C LEU A 88 20.82 7.64 -6.32
N ILE A 89 20.40 8.19 -7.46
CA ILE A 89 19.66 7.47 -8.49
C ILE A 89 20.56 7.34 -9.71
N CYS A 90 20.87 6.10 -10.07
CA CYS A 90 21.79 5.81 -11.16
C CYS A 90 21.42 4.48 -11.80
N GLY A 91 21.13 4.48 -13.10
CA GLY A 91 20.98 3.23 -13.84
C GLY A 91 20.02 3.31 -15.02
N GLY A 92 20.19 2.39 -15.96
CA GLY A 92 19.39 2.26 -17.18
C GLY A 92 19.56 0.89 -17.84
N PHE A 93 18.83 0.65 -18.94
CA PHE A 93 18.85 -0.64 -19.66
C PHE A 93 20.05 -0.80 -20.63
N HIS A 94 20.87 0.24 -20.81
CA HIS A 94 22.03 0.25 -21.70
C HIS A 94 23.33 0.59 -20.93
N GLU A 95 24.46 0.06 -21.43
CA GLU A 95 25.77 -0.24 -20.79
C GLU A 95 26.47 0.81 -19.87
N ASP A 96 27.40 0.27 -19.06
CA ASP A 96 28.57 0.85 -18.35
C ASP A 96 28.38 1.82 -17.18
N VAL A 97 27.54 1.44 -16.21
CA VAL A 97 27.64 2.02 -14.87
C VAL A 97 28.72 1.29 -14.06
N ASP A 98 29.81 2.00 -13.74
CA ASP A 98 30.91 1.47 -12.95
C ASP A 98 30.49 1.22 -11.48
N ALA A 99 30.24 -0.05 -11.15
CA ALA A 99 29.88 -0.48 -9.81
C ALA A 99 30.95 -0.15 -8.76
N TYR A 100 32.23 -0.08 -9.14
CA TYR A 100 33.33 0.27 -8.24
C TYR A 100 33.28 1.76 -7.89
N ARG A 101 32.99 2.63 -8.85
CA ARG A 101 32.75 4.07 -8.59
C ARG A 101 31.58 4.28 -7.64
N ILE A 102 30.46 3.61 -7.88
CA ILE A 102 29.30 3.64 -6.97
C ILE A 102 29.70 3.21 -5.55
N CYS A 103 30.42 2.09 -5.41
CA CYS A 103 30.94 1.64 -4.12
C CYS A 103 31.82 2.70 -3.45
N GLY A 104 32.67 3.38 -4.22
CA GLY A 104 33.51 4.49 -3.78
C GLY A 104 32.70 5.66 -3.24
N TRP A 105 31.64 6.06 -3.96
CA TRP A 105 30.74 7.15 -3.56
C TRP A 105 29.97 6.83 -2.29
N ILE A 106 29.40 5.62 -2.20
CA ILE A 106 28.71 5.15 -1.00
C ILE A 106 29.69 5.12 0.18
N SER A 107 30.90 4.58 -0.03
CA SER A 107 31.93 4.52 1.01
C SER A 107 32.37 5.91 1.47
N PHE A 108 32.47 6.88 0.56
CA PHE A 108 32.75 8.28 0.91
C PHE A 108 31.66 8.85 1.80
N ALA A 109 30.39 8.68 1.43
CA ALA A 109 29.26 9.16 2.21
C ALA A 109 29.21 8.50 3.61
N LEU A 110 29.44 7.18 3.70
CA LEU A 110 29.40 6.42 4.94
C LEU A 110 30.54 6.74 5.93
N ARG A 111 31.66 7.29 5.46
CA ARG A 111 32.74 7.78 6.33
C ARG A 111 32.37 9.08 7.04
N GLN A 112 31.36 9.79 6.53
CA GLN A 112 30.80 10.97 7.18
C GLN A 112 29.74 10.56 8.20
N ARG A 113 29.25 11.52 9.00
CA ARG A 113 28.15 11.31 9.97
C ARG A 113 26.78 11.16 9.29
N LEU A 114 26.68 10.28 8.30
CA LEU A 114 25.52 10.04 7.47
C LEU A 114 24.35 9.52 8.29
N GLN A 115 23.18 10.15 8.11
CA GLN A 115 21.94 9.78 8.81
C GLN A 115 20.92 9.13 7.88
N GLU A 116 20.88 9.55 6.62
CA GLU A 116 19.92 9.07 5.62
C GLU A 116 20.65 8.69 4.34
N LEU A 117 20.49 7.43 3.93
CA LEU A 117 21.00 6.91 2.66
C LEU A 117 19.84 6.39 1.82
N TYR A 118 19.70 6.91 0.60
CA TYR A 118 18.77 6.42 -0.40
C TYR A 118 19.53 6.05 -1.67
N LEU A 119 19.37 4.81 -2.11
CA LEU A 119 19.97 4.29 -3.34
C LEU A 119 18.87 3.71 -4.23
N GLU A 120 18.74 4.23 -5.45
CA GLU A 120 17.99 3.59 -6.54
C GLU A 120 18.98 3.28 -7.66
N ILE A 121 19.44 2.03 -7.74
CA ILE A 121 20.52 1.63 -8.63
C ILE A 121 20.08 0.51 -9.57
N ARG A 122 20.19 0.75 -10.87
CA ARG A 122 19.91 -0.23 -11.94
C ARG A 122 21.16 -0.44 -12.80
N ILE A 123 21.89 -1.53 -12.54
CA ILE A 123 23.11 -1.86 -13.30
C ILE A 123 22.92 -3.12 -14.13
N GLY A 124 23.68 -3.21 -15.22
CA GLY A 124 23.88 -4.42 -15.99
C GLY A 124 24.77 -5.43 -15.25
N ASP A 125 25.30 -6.41 -15.99
CA ASP A 125 26.34 -7.30 -15.49
C ASP A 125 27.74 -6.67 -15.71
N PRO A 126 28.72 -6.86 -14.82
CA PRO A 126 28.67 -7.71 -13.62
C PRO A 126 27.87 -7.08 -12.47
N ARG A 127 27.32 -7.95 -11.61
CA ARG A 127 26.56 -7.55 -10.43
C ARG A 127 27.40 -6.69 -9.48
N GLY A 128 26.77 -5.65 -8.95
CA GLY A 128 27.35 -4.78 -7.93
C GLY A 128 27.31 -5.39 -6.53
N MET A 129 28.16 -4.88 -5.65
CA MET A 129 28.18 -5.21 -4.22
C MET A 129 27.99 -3.94 -3.41
N LEU A 130 27.32 -4.02 -2.25
CA LEU A 130 27.29 -2.91 -1.31
C LEU A 130 28.53 -2.95 -0.41
N PRO A 131 29.13 -1.80 -0.07
CA PRO A 131 30.32 -1.78 0.77
C PRO A 131 30.00 -2.29 2.17
N ALA A 132 30.85 -3.16 2.72
CA ALA A 132 30.65 -3.75 4.06
C ALA A 132 30.59 -2.72 5.20
N SER A 133 31.11 -1.50 4.97
CA SER A 133 30.99 -0.37 5.90
C SER A 133 29.55 0.09 6.09
N LEU A 134 28.65 -0.16 5.12
CA LEU A 134 27.23 0.16 5.22
C LEU A 134 26.62 -0.50 6.45
N PHE A 135 26.88 -1.80 6.61
CA PHE A 135 26.35 -2.64 7.68
C PHE A 135 27.03 -2.44 9.04
N ARG A 136 28.00 -1.52 9.14
CA ARG A 136 28.70 -1.16 10.39
C ARG A 136 28.57 0.33 10.75
N ASN A 137 27.73 1.06 10.01
CA ASN A 137 27.58 2.49 10.22
C ASN A 137 26.74 2.75 11.49
N LYS A 138 27.28 3.59 12.39
CA LYS A 138 26.66 3.88 13.69
C LYS A 138 25.71 5.08 13.68
N THR A 139 25.74 5.89 12.62
CA THR A 139 25.00 7.16 12.53
C THR A 139 23.75 7.06 11.66
N LEU A 140 23.66 6.05 10.79
CA LEU A 140 22.52 5.85 9.90
C LEU A 140 21.25 5.60 10.71
N THR A 141 20.24 6.41 10.41
CA THR A 141 18.89 6.36 10.97
C THR A 141 17.85 5.88 9.97
N LYS A 142 18.10 6.11 8.67
CA LYS A 142 17.26 5.68 7.57
C LYS A 142 18.11 5.11 6.43
N LEU A 143 17.76 3.91 5.99
CA LEU A 143 18.41 3.22 4.89
C LEU A 143 17.34 2.75 3.90
N GLU A 144 17.39 3.27 2.67
CA GLU A 144 16.54 2.83 1.57
C GLU A 144 17.41 2.31 0.42
N LEU A 145 17.17 1.06 0.04
CA LEU A 145 17.89 0.34 -0.99
C LEU A 145 16.89 -0.21 -2.00
N ASP A 146 16.84 0.40 -3.18
CA ASP A 146 16.22 -0.14 -4.39
C ASP A 146 17.36 -0.47 -5.37
N VAL A 147 17.90 -1.68 -5.27
CA VAL A 147 19.16 -2.04 -5.93
C VAL A 147 19.03 -3.36 -6.68
N SER A 148 18.44 -3.28 -7.86
CA SER A 148 18.30 -4.43 -8.75
C SER A 148 19.66 -5.05 -9.09
N LYS A 149 19.73 -6.39 -9.08
CA LYS A 149 20.95 -7.19 -9.36
C LYS A 149 22.12 -7.00 -8.38
N PHE A 150 21.95 -6.34 -7.24
CA PHE A 150 22.95 -6.37 -6.17
C PHE A 150 22.80 -7.64 -5.34
N VAL A 151 23.91 -8.37 -5.17
CA VAL A 151 23.95 -9.51 -4.25
C VAL A 151 24.18 -8.99 -2.84
N MET A 152 23.25 -9.28 -1.93
CA MET A 152 23.38 -8.83 -0.55
C MET A 152 24.27 -9.80 0.23
N THR A 153 25.59 -9.61 0.15
CA THR A 153 26.54 -10.32 1.01
C THR A 153 26.60 -9.62 2.38
N ILE A 154 25.74 -10.05 3.30
CA ILE A 154 25.67 -9.48 4.64
C ILE A 154 26.90 -9.93 5.44
N PRO A 155 27.76 -9.02 5.92
CA PRO A 155 28.95 -9.39 6.70
C PRO A 155 28.60 -10.20 7.95
N THR A 156 29.56 -10.97 8.47
CA THR A 156 29.37 -11.73 9.72
C THR A 156 29.19 -10.85 10.95
N LYS A 157 29.67 -9.61 10.90
CA LYS A 157 29.49 -8.59 11.95
C LYS A 157 28.69 -7.42 11.38
N VAL A 158 27.43 -7.34 11.78
CA VAL A 158 26.50 -6.23 11.46
C VAL A 158 26.28 -5.42 12.73
N CYS A 159 26.25 -4.10 12.62
CA CYS A 159 25.98 -3.21 13.74
C CYS A 159 25.40 -1.89 13.19
N LEU A 160 24.08 -1.74 13.34
CA LEU A 160 23.32 -0.58 12.88
C LEU A 160 22.52 0.01 14.06
N PRO A 161 23.21 0.53 15.10
CA PRO A 161 22.62 0.85 16.40
C PRO A 161 21.62 2.00 16.39
N SER A 162 21.67 2.86 15.36
CA SER A 162 20.82 4.05 15.25
C SER A 162 19.71 3.90 14.20
N LEU A 163 19.65 2.76 13.50
CA LEU A 163 18.78 2.58 12.34
C LEU A 163 17.33 2.39 12.78
N LYS A 164 16.48 3.35 12.41
CA LYS A 164 15.05 3.39 12.74
C LYS A 164 14.15 2.96 11.57
N SER A 165 14.61 3.14 10.34
CA SER A 165 13.85 2.81 9.13
C SER A 165 14.73 2.09 8.13
N LEU A 166 14.28 0.91 7.68
CA LEU A 166 14.94 0.06 6.72
C LEU A 166 13.98 -0.30 5.59
N HIS A 167 14.31 0.14 4.39
CA HIS A 167 13.55 -0.14 3.17
C HIS A 167 14.45 -0.93 2.21
N LEU A 168 14.00 -2.14 1.89
CA LEU A 168 14.66 -3.11 1.03
C LEU A 168 13.74 -3.41 -0.16
N ASP A 169 14.12 -2.97 -1.36
CA ASP A 169 13.44 -3.25 -2.62
C ASP A 169 14.40 -3.86 -3.67
N CYS A 170 13.87 -4.79 -4.46
CA CYS A 170 14.57 -5.44 -5.58
C CYS A 170 15.93 -6.11 -5.24
N LEU A 171 16.12 -6.55 -4.00
CA LEU A 171 17.37 -7.17 -3.55
C LEU A 171 17.37 -8.70 -3.66
N GLU A 172 18.57 -9.28 -3.73
CA GLU A 172 18.76 -10.74 -3.68
C GLU A 172 19.38 -11.18 -2.34
N PHE A 173 18.62 -11.98 -1.58
CA PHE A 173 19.09 -12.64 -0.36
C PHE A 173 19.66 -14.02 -0.65
N VAL A 174 20.83 -14.29 -0.05
CA VAL A 174 21.62 -15.49 -0.35
C VAL A 174 21.26 -16.68 0.56
N ASP A 175 20.99 -16.45 1.85
CA ASP A 175 20.79 -17.48 2.87
C ASP A 175 20.00 -16.98 4.10
N ASP A 176 19.44 -17.92 4.89
CA ASP A 176 18.62 -17.65 6.07
C ASP A 176 19.39 -16.88 7.18
N ASP A 177 20.66 -17.19 7.39
CA ASP A 177 21.48 -16.62 8.49
C ASP A 177 21.78 -15.13 8.24
N SER A 178 22.01 -14.76 6.99
CA SER A 178 22.23 -13.39 6.56
C SER A 178 21.01 -12.52 6.88
N VAL A 179 19.81 -13.00 6.55
CA VAL A 179 18.52 -12.32 6.84
C VAL A 179 18.34 -12.12 8.35
N ARG A 180 18.49 -13.19 9.13
CA ARG A 180 18.39 -13.16 10.60
C ARG A 180 19.38 -12.18 11.23
N ARG A 181 20.63 -12.17 10.76
CA ARG A 181 21.69 -11.30 11.27
C ARG A 181 21.40 -9.82 11.01
N LEU A 182 20.87 -9.47 9.83
CA LEU A 182 20.52 -8.10 9.49
C LEU A 182 19.50 -7.51 10.45
N PHE A 183 18.38 -8.21 10.66
CA PHE A 183 17.27 -7.70 11.47
C PHE A 183 17.55 -7.71 12.97
N SER A 184 18.31 -8.69 13.47
CA SER A 184 18.74 -8.73 14.88
C SER A 184 19.77 -7.66 15.23
N SER A 185 20.47 -7.10 14.23
CA SER A 185 21.54 -6.12 14.42
C SER A 185 21.08 -4.65 14.30
N CYS A 186 19.76 -4.42 14.30
CA CYS A 186 19.10 -3.11 14.25
C CYS A 186 18.20 -2.89 15.49
N PRO A 187 18.77 -2.58 16.68
CA PRO A 187 18.06 -2.65 17.96
C PRO A 187 16.99 -1.56 18.17
N VAL A 188 16.96 -0.52 17.33
CA VAL A 188 16.02 0.61 17.41
C VAL A 188 15.16 0.73 16.14
N LEU A 189 15.09 -0.33 15.34
CA LEU A 189 14.33 -0.37 14.09
C LEU A 189 12.83 -0.25 14.38
N GLU A 190 12.18 0.79 13.85
CA GLU A 190 10.75 1.06 14.04
C GLU A 190 9.92 0.77 12.78
N ASP A 191 10.54 0.86 11.59
CA ASP A 191 9.87 0.72 10.29
C ASP A 191 10.68 -0.19 9.35
N LEU A 192 10.07 -1.29 8.91
CA LEU A 192 10.66 -2.25 7.98
C LEU A 192 9.76 -2.40 6.76
N PHE A 193 10.33 -2.16 5.57
CA PHE A 193 9.68 -2.41 4.29
C PHE A 193 10.54 -3.37 3.47
N ILE A 194 9.93 -4.47 3.00
CA ILE A 194 10.56 -5.45 2.13
C ILE A 194 9.66 -5.67 0.91
N CYS A 195 10.22 -5.47 -0.29
CA CYS A 195 9.48 -5.56 -1.54
C CYS A 195 10.33 -6.14 -2.67
N SER A 196 9.68 -6.89 -3.57
CA SER A 196 10.27 -7.44 -4.80
C SER A 196 11.63 -8.14 -4.61
N CYS A 197 11.88 -8.71 -3.43
CA CYS A 197 13.15 -9.35 -3.11
C CYS A 197 13.17 -10.80 -3.58
N LEU A 198 14.34 -11.27 -4.03
CA LEU A 198 14.59 -12.64 -4.47
C LEU A 198 15.18 -13.47 -3.32
N TRP A 199 14.59 -14.65 -3.10
CA TRP A 199 14.91 -15.54 -1.97
C TRP A 199 15.55 -16.85 -2.47
N ARG A 200 16.86 -16.84 -2.75
CA ARG A 200 17.52 -17.97 -3.44
C ARG A 200 17.63 -19.24 -2.59
N ASN A 201 18.41 -19.18 -1.53
CA ASN A 201 18.55 -20.29 -0.57
C ASN A 201 17.94 -19.94 0.78
N VAL A 202 16.92 -19.08 0.76
CA VAL A 202 16.17 -18.71 1.96
C VAL A 202 14.92 -19.57 2.02
N ARG A 203 14.76 -20.35 3.09
CA ARG A 203 13.56 -21.15 3.37
C ARG A 203 12.68 -20.49 4.42
N GLU A 204 13.29 -19.74 5.34
CA GLU A 204 12.61 -19.06 6.44
C GLU A 204 12.99 -17.57 6.47
N LEU A 205 12.00 -16.70 6.28
CA LEU A 205 12.13 -15.27 6.53
C LEU A 205 11.80 -15.00 7.99
N ASN A 206 12.83 -14.78 8.80
CA ASN A 206 12.69 -14.55 10.23
C ASN A 206 12.91 -13.06 10.57
N ILE A 207 11.83 -12.41 11.00
CA ILE A 207 11.79 -11.01 11.39
C ILE A 207 11.51 -10.94 12.91
N SER A 208 12.57 -11.11 13.70
CA SER A 208 12.54 -10.92 15.16
C SER A 208 13.14 -9.58 15.53
N ASN A 209 12.31 -8.61 15.91
CA ASN A 209 12.77 -7.28 16.31
C ASN A 209 11.80 -6.61 17.30
N PRO A 210 12.22 -6.38 18.57
CA PRO A 210 11.32 -5.86 19.58
C PRO A 210 10.98 -4.38 19.44
N SER A 211 11.76 -3.57 18.72
CA SER A 211 11.45 -2.14 18.52
C SER A 211 10.52 -1.87 17.34
N LEU A 212 10.24 -2.89 16.52
CA LEU A 212 9.52 -2.76 15.26
C LEU A 212 8.05 -2.37 15.50
N LYS A 213 7.62 -1.26 14.90
CA LYS A 213 6.25 -0.73 15.01
C LYS A 213 5.45 -0.89 13.73
N ARG A 214 6.13 -0.84 12.57
CA ARG A 214 5.51 -0.96 11.24
C ARG A 214 6.27 -1.97 10.41
N LEU A 215 5.54 -2.91 9.83
CA LEU A 215 6.06 -3.90 8.90
C LEU A 215 5.26 -3.85 7.60
N THR A 216 5.95 -3.69 6.48
CA THR A 216 5.40 -3.90 5.16
C THR A 216 6.16 -5.02 4.47
N LEU A 217 5.45 -6.08 4.09
CA LEU A 217 6.02 -7.24 3.44
C LEU A 217 5.31 -7.49 2.10
N ASN A 218 6.07 -7.49 1.02
CA ASN A 218 5.57 -7.82 -0.30
C ASN A 218 6.27 -9.09 -0.85
N LEU A 219 5.48 -10.16 -0.97
CA LEU A 219 5.85 -11.46 -1.51
C LEU A 219 5.14 -11.74 -2.85
N PHE A 220 5.02 -10.72 -3.70
CA PHE A 220 4.58 -10.90 -5.07
C PHE A 220 5.67 -11.56 -5.92
N GLY A 221 5.26 -12.50 -6.79
CA GLY A 221 6.14 -13.16 -7.75
C GLY A 221 6.79 -14.44 -7.22
N ASP A 222 7.90 -14.83 -7.84
CA ASP A 222 8.64 -16.05 -7.49
C ASP A 222 9.42 -15.86 -6.17
N CYS A 223 8.90 -16.46 -5.10
CA CYS A 223 9.55 -16.50 -3.79
C CYS A 223 10.58 -17.63 -3.66
N GLY A 224 10.91 -18.33 -4.76
CA GLY A 224 11.90 -19.39 -4.79
C GLY A 224 11.56 -20.53 -3.83
N ARG A 225 12.42 -20.73 -2.84
CA ARG A 225 12.28 -21.79 -1.82
C ARG A 225 11.68 -21.30 -0.50
N LEU A 226 11.33 -20.02 -0.42
CA LEU A 226 10.77 -19.43 0.79
C LEU A 226 9.39 -20.04 1.06
N SER A 227 9.25 -20.74 2.17
CA SER A 227 8.00 -21.39 2.56
C SER A 227 7.50 -21.00 3.94
N HIS A 228 8.34 -20.36 4.75
CA HIS A 228 8.01 -20.00 6.13
C HIS A 228 8.37 -18.55 6.44
N VAL A 229 7.43 -17.83 7.05
CA VAL A 229 7.63 -16.48 7.59
C VAL A 229 7.42 -16.50 9.10
N VAL A 230 8.43 -16.04 9.83
CA VAL A 230 8.38 -15.84 11.29
C VAL A 230 8.40 -14.36 11.57
N ILE A 231 7.42 -13.85 12.31
CA ILE A 231 7.37 -12.46 12.75
C ILE A 231 7.24 -12.48 14.27
N ASP A 232 8.28 -12.06 14.97
CA ASP A 232 8.31 -11.89 16.42
C ASP A 232 8.63 -10.42 16.73
N ALA A 233 7.56 -9.64 16.92
CA ALA A 233 7.65 -8.19 17.03
C ALA A 233 6.67 -7.67 18.11
N PRO A 234 7.07 -7.71 19.39
CA PRO A 234 6.21 -7.36 20.53
C PRO A 234 5.66 -5.95 20.54
N ASN A 235 6.18 -5.02 19.74
CA ASN A 235 5.68 -3.64 19.64
C ASN A 235 5.08 -3.31 18.26
N LEU A 236 4.77 -4.33 17.45
CA LEU A 236 4.22 -4.13 16.11
C LEU A 236 2.79 -3.60 16.19
N VAL A 237 2.53 -2.44 15.59
CA VAL A 237 1.21 -1.76 15.59
C VAL A 237 0.54 -1.85 14.23
N TYR A 238 1.33 -1.89 13.15
CA TYR A 238 0.86 -1.93 11.78
C TYR A 238 1.57 -3.00 10.97
N PHE A 239 0.79 -3.88 10.35
CA PHE A 239 1.28 -4.89 9.42
C PHE A 239 0.58 -4.76 8.07
N LYS A 240 1.36 -4.58 7.01
CA LYS A 240 0.89 -4.56 5.63
C LYS A 240 1.49 -5.72 4.86
N PHE A 241 0.64 -6.45 4.15
CA PHE A 241 1.04 -7.58 3.34
C PHE A 241 0.56 -7.44 1.89
N TYR A 242 1.43 -7.80 0.96
CA TYR A 242 1.17 -7.86 -0.47
C TYR A 242 1.66 -9.21 -1.01
N GLY A 243 0.96 -9.78 -1.99
CA GLY A 243 1.39 -11.00 -2.67
C GLY A 243 0.68 -12.25 -2.18
N THR A 244 1.37 -13.39 -2.30
CA THR A 244 0.81 -14.72 -2.07
C THR A 244 1.15 -15.22 -0.67
N LEU A 245 0.19 -15.84 0.01
CA LEU A 245 0.46 -16.53 1.27
C LEU A 245 1.36 -17.74 1.01
N LEU A 246 2.37 -17.91 1.87
CA LEU A 246 3.26 -19.07 1.85
C LEU A 246 2.71 -20.23 2.68
N GLU A 247 3.44 -21.34 2.66
CA GLU A 247 3.04 -22.60 3.33
C GLU A 247 2.92 -22.47 4.84
N ARG A 248 3.67 -21.59 5.51
CA ARG A 248 3.70 -21.47 6.98
C ARG A 248 3.91 -20.02 7.43
N TYR A 249 3.18 -19.63 8.48
CA TYR A 249 3.36 -18.37 9.21
C TYR A 249 3.44 -18.63 10.72
N SER A 250 4.42 -18.01 11.36
CA SER A 250 4.56 -17.98 12.82
C SER A 250 4.54 -16.53 13.28
N LEU A 251 3.35 -16.06 13.63
CA LEU A 251 3.10 -14.71 14.12
C LEU A 251 3.14 -14.74 15.65
N VAL A 252 4.26 -14.30 16.22
CA VAL A 252 4.59 -14.43 17.64
C VAL A 252 4.58 -13.05 18.30
N ASN A 253 4.05 -12.97 19.53
CA ASN A 253 4.03 -11.75 20.35
C ASN A 253 3.35 -10.52 19.70
N LEU A 254 2.34 -10.67 18.84
CA LEU A 254 1.70 -9.54 18.14
C LEU A 254 0.56 -8.85 18.92
N HIS A 255 0.59 -8.86 20.26
CA HIS A 255 -0.51 -8.33 21.08
C HIS A 255 -0.85 -6.84 20.80
N PRO A 256 0.13 -5.94 20.53
CA PRO A 256 -0.19 -4.55 20.22
C PRO A 256 -0.62 -4.29 18.78
N LEU A 257 -0.74 -5.31 17.93
CA LEU A 257 -1.08 -5.15 16.53
C LEU A 257 -2.49 -4.59 16.39
N VAL A 258 -2.60 -3.34 15.94
CA VAL A 258 -3.87 -2.63 15.82
C VAL A 258 -4.46 -2.80 14.43
N LYS A 259 -3.63 -2.71 13.39
CA LYS A 259 -4.08 -2.62 12.01
C LYS A 259 -3.33 -3.58 11.10
N VAL A 260 -4.10 -4.32 10.32
CA VAL A 260 -3.62 -5.24 9.29
C VAL A 260 -4.18 -4.84 7.93
N ASP A 261 -3.32 -4.67 6.93
CA ASP A 261 -3.72 -4.33 5.55
C ASP A 261 -3.22 -5.37 4.54
N MET A 262 -4.17 -6.09 3.95
CA MET A 262 -4.02 -7.21 3.03
C MET A 262 -4.91 -7.06 1.79
N ARG A 263 -5.31 -5.82 1.46
CA ARG A 263 -6.13 -5.54 0.25
C ARG A 263 -5.46 -5.97 -1.04
N ASN A 264 -4.14 -6.15 -1.01
CA ASN A 264 -3.34 -6.56 -2.16
C ASN A 264 -2.87 -8.01 -2.09
N LEU A 265 -3.54 -8.86 -1.32
CA LEU A 265 -3.33 -10.30 -1.42
C LEU A 265 -3.64 -10.76 -2.85
N VAL A 266 -2.90 -11.73 -3.36
CA VAL A 266 -3.19 -12.41 -4.61
C VAL A 266 -3.00 -13.89 -4.42
N ASN A 267 -3.97 -14.66 -4.87
CA ASN A 267 -3.87 -16.10 -4.89
C ASN A 267 -3.35 -16.55 -6.26
N LEU A 268 -2.04 -16.82 -6.38
CA LEU A 268 -1.41 -17.25 -7.63
C LEU A 268 -1.43 -18.77 -7.88
N GLY A 269 -2.21 -19.55 -7.12
CA GLY A 269 -2.44 -20.94 -7.49
C GLY A 269 -3.05 -21.79 -6.38
N GLU A 270 -3.67 -22.89 -6.78
CA GLU A 270 -4.19 -23.97 -5.91
C GLU A 270 -3.11 -24.70 -5.09
N LYS A 271 -1.90 -24.15 -4.97
CA LYS A 271 -0.95 -24.60 -3.95
C LYS A 271 -1.52 -24.19 -2.60
N LEU A 272 -2.40 -25.07 -2.11
CA LEU A 272 -3.06 -25.07 -0.82
C LEU A 272 -2.13 -24.42 0.20
N VAL A 273 -2.40 -23.17 0.57
CA VAL A 273 -2.01 -22.71 1.90
C VAL A 273 -2.52 -23.80 2.83
N ASN A 274 -1.61 -24.48 3.51
CA ASN A 274 -1.99 -25.50 4.47
C ASN A 274 -3.10 -24.89 5.35
N GLN A 275 -4.22 -25.57 5.54
CA GLN A 275 -5.30 -25.08 6.39
C GLN A 275 -4.75 -24.61 7.74
N ASP A 276 -3.78 -25.35 8.29
CA ASP A 276 -3.08 -24.99 9.52
C ASP A 276 -2.33 -23.66 9.43
N ALA A 277 -1.75 -23.34 8.28
CA ALA A 277 -1.04 -22.08 8.06
C ALA A 277 -1.98 -20.89 7.96
N ALA A 278 -3.13 -21.05 7.28
CA ALA A 278 -4.18 -20.03 7.27
C ALA A 278 -4.69 -19.79 8.69
N ILE A 279 -4.97 -20.84 9.46
CA ILE A 279 -5.45 -20.73 10.84
C ILE A 279 -4.40 -20.08 11.75
N ASN A 280 -3.14 -20.51 11.68
CA ASN A 280 -2.06 -19.93 12.47
C ASN A 280 -1.88 -18.43 12.16
N PHE A 281 -2.05 -18.06 10.90
CA PHE A 281 -2.03 -16.67 10.49
C PHE A 281 -3.21 -15.88 11.08
N PHE A 282 -4.44 -16.38 10.95
CA PHE A 282 -5.62 -15.73 11.56
C PHE A 282 -5.49 -15.65 13.08
N ASN A 283 -4.92 -16.66 13.73
CA ASN A 283 -4.65 -16.66 15.18
C ASN A 283 -3.73 -15.49 15.54
N GLY A 284 -2.66 -15.30 14.78
CA GLY A 284 -1.71 -14.20 15.00
C GLY A 284 -2.29 -12.80 14.84
N ILE A 285 -3.32 -12.63 14.01
CA ILE A 285 -3.98 -11.33 13.78
C ILE A 285 -5.33 -11.18 14.50
N SER A 286 -5.71 -12.13 15.35
CA SER A 286 -7.03 -12.15 16.00
C SER A 286 -7.32 -10.94 16.93
N ASN A 287 -6.27 -10.27 17.42
CA ASN A 287 -6.37 -9.15 18.36
C ASN A 287 -6.53 -7.76 17.71
N VAL A 288 -6.55 -7.69 16.37
CA VAL A 288 -6.56 -6.41 15.64
C VAL A 288 -7.86 -5.64 15.77
N ARG A 289 -7.79 -4.31 15.65
CA ARG A 289 -8.96 -3.42 15.61
C ARG A 289 -9.43 -3.11 14.21
N SER A 290 -8.53 -3.10 13.23
CA SER A 290 -8.84 -2.76 11.85
C SER A 290 -8.23 -3.75 10.87
N LEU A 291 -9.08 -4.38 10.08
CA LEU A 291 -8.69 -5.32 9.03
C LEU A 291 -9.08 -4.75 7.66
N TYR A 292 -8.08 -4.56 6.80
CA TYR A 292 -8.29 -4.21 5.40
C TYR A 292 -7.96 -5.44 4.57
N CYS A 293 -8.91 -5.99 3.84
CA CYS A 293 -8.73 -7.25 3.14
C CYS A 293 -9.36 -7.24 1.75
N ASN A 294 -9.14 -8.32 1.00
CA ASN A 294 -9.81 -8.57 -0.26
C ASN A 294 -10.48 -9.95 -0.22
N ASP A 295 -11.15 -10.29 -1.31
CA ASP A 295 -11.86 -11.56 -1.51
C ASP A 295 -10.93 -12.78 -1.51
N ASP A 296 -9.65 -12.65 -1.87
CA ASP A 296 -8.69 -13.75 -1.73
C ASP A 296 -8.45 -14.12 -0.26
N LEU A 297 -8.36 -13.15 0.66
CA LEU A 297 -8.22 -13.46 2.10
C LEU A 297 -9.49 -14.15 2.63
N LEU A 298 -10.66 -13.64 2.24
CA LEU A 298 -11.95 -14.21 2.63
C LEU A 298 -12.10 -15.65 2.11
N TRP A 299 -11.63 -15.93 0.90
CA TRP A 299 -11.64 -17.29 0.37
C TRP A 299 -10.90 -18.29 1.28
N HIS A 300 -9.77 -17.88 1.88
CA HIS A 300 -9.01 -18.75 2.79
C HIS A 300 -9.73 -19.01 4.11
N LEU A 301 -10.54 -18.05 4.60
CA LEU A 301 -11.41 -18.26 5.76
C LEU A 301 -12.45 -19.36 5.50
N ASN A 302 -13.09 -19.32 4.33
CA ASN A 302 -14.10 -20.31 3.93
C ASN A 302 -13.52 -21.73 3.75
N LEU A 303 -12.23 -21.87 3.46
CA LEU A 303 -11.56 -23.16 3.33
C LEU A 303 -11.11 -23.77 4.67
N CYS A 304 -11.25 -23.05 5.78
CA CYS A 304 -10.84 -23.54 7.09
C CYS A 304 -11.88 -24.53 7.64
N ASN A 305 -11.54 -25.82 7.66
CA ASN A 305 -12.37 -26.85 8.29
C ASN A 305 -12.27 -26.86 9.83
N LYS A 306 -11.40 -26.03 10.41
CA LYS A 306 -11.22 -25.84 11.85
C LYS A 306 -11.76 -24.46 12.25
N PRO A 307 -12.16 -24.27 13.51
CA PRO A 307 -12.69 -22.98 13.96
C PRO A 307 -11.64 -21.88 13.79
N VAL A 308 -12.00 -20.87 13.02
CA VAL A 308 -11.25 -19.61 12.89
C VAL A 308 -11.33 -18.87 14.24
N PRO A 309 -10.26 -18.20 14.70
CA PRO A 309 -10.28 -17.43 15.93
C PRO A 309 -11.34 -16.32 15.89
N VAL A 310 -11.94 -16.09 17.05
CA VAL A 310 -12.85 -14.96 17.25
C VAL A 310 -12.05 -13.66 17.37
N PHE A 311 -12.42 -12.67 16.56
CA PHE A 311 -11.86 -11.33 16.57
C PHE A 311 -12.57 -10.46 17.61
N HIS A 312 -12.09 -10.52 18.86
CA HIS A 312 -12.72 -9.82 19.99
C HIS A 312 -12.59 -8.30 19.91
N ASN A 313 -11.53 -7.79 19.29
CA ASN A 313 -11.24 -6.35 19.24
C ASN A 313 -11.55 -5.70 17.89
N LEU A 314 -11.99 -6.48 16.90
CA LEU A 314 -12.16 -5.99 15.53
C LEU A 314 -13.42 -5.13 15.44
N VAL A 315 -13.21 -3.84 15.16
CA VAL A 315 -14.26 -2.82 15.08
C VAL A 315 -14.45 -2.28 13.67
N HIS A 316 -13.44 -2.43 12.80
CA HIS A 316 -13.46 -1.90 11.44
C HIS A 316 -12.95 -2.93 10.43
N VAL A 317 -13.76 -3.19 9.42
CA VAL A 317 -13.39 -4.05 8.29
C VAL A 317 -13.61 -3.27 6.99
N GLU A 318 -12.58 -3.22 6.14
CA GLU A 318 -12.69 -2.69 4.78
C GLU A 318 -12.31 -3.78 3.78
N ILE A 319 -13.24 -4.12 2.89
CA ILE A 319 -13.07 -5.16 1.88
C ILE A 319 -12.95 -4.48 0.52
N ARG A 320 -11.84 -4.72 -0.17
CA ARG A 320 -11.66 -4.33 -1.57
C ARG A 320 -11.73 -5.54 -2.48
N ARG A 321 -12.81 -5.68 -3.24
CA ARG A 321 -13.00 -6.81 -4.15
C ARG A 321 -12.08 -6.68 -5.38
N LYS A 322 -11.36 -7.77 -5.69
CA LYS A 322 -10.56 -7.95 -6.92
C LYS A 322 -11.19 -8.98 -7.86
N CYS A 323 -11.73 -10.10 -7.37
CA CYS A 323 -12.27 -11.19 -8.20
C CYS A 323 -13.78 -11.43 -8.01
N LEU A 324 -14.42 -12.04 -9.02
CA LEU A 324 -15.83 -12.44 -9.03
C LEU A 324 -16.03 -13.87 -8.48
N ARG A 325 -15.32 -14.27 -7.42
CA ARG A 325 -15.51 -15.62 -6.85
C ARG A 325 -16.96 -15.78 -6.35
N GLN A 326 -17.56 -16.96 -6.60
CA GLN A 326 -18.97 -17.26 -6.31
C GLN A 326 -19.27 -17.57 -4.84
N LYS A 327 -18.24 -17.90 -4.04
CA LYS A 327 -18.34 -18.10 -2.58
C LYS A 327 -17.30 -17.23 -1.90
N THR A 328 -17.73 -16.46 -0.90
CA THR A 328 -16.87 -15.60 -0.10
C THR A 328 -16.89 -16.07 1.34
N GLY A 329 -15.77 -15.99 2.05
CA GLY A 329 -15.71 -16.25 3.50
C GLY A 329 -16.20 -15.08 4.35
N LEU A 330 -17.15 -14.29 3.83
CA LEU A 330 -17.64 -13.09 4.50
C LEU A 330 -18.55 -13.43 5.68
N ALA A 331 -19.37 -14.49 5.55
CA ALA A 331 -20.23 -14.96 6.62
C ALA A 331 -19.39 -15.39 7.84
N GLU A 332 -18.36 -16.19 7.58
CA GLU A 332 -17.39 -16.68 8.56
C GLU A 332 -16.67 -15.51 9.25
N LEU A 333 -16.22 -14.51 8.47
CA LEU A 333 -15.60 -13.32 9.05
C LEU A 333 -16.56 -12.60 10.00
N LEU A 334 -17.81 -12.38 9.59
CA LEU A 334 -18.80 -11.68 10.42
C LEU A 334 -19.17 -12.47 11.68
N GLU A 335 -19.27 -13.80 11.59
CA GLU A 335 -19.49 -14.67 12.73
C GLU A 335 -18.35 -14.59 13.74
N CYS A 336 -17.10 -14.53 13.26
CA CYS A 336 -15.93 -14.36 14.12
C CYS A 336 -15.76 -12.92 14.65
N SER A 337 -16.44 -11.91 14.09
CA SER A 337 -16.20 -10.49 14.39
C SER A 337 -17.25 -9.91 15.35
N ILE A 338 -17.26 -10.33 16.61
CA ILE A 338 -18.35 -10.06 17.56
C ILE A 338 -18.64 -8.58 17.85
N ASN A 339 -17.62 -7.71 17.78
CA ASN A 339 -17.68 -6.28 18.14
C ASN A 339 -17.55 -5.35 16.93
N LEU A 340 -17.81 -5.87 15.72
CA LEU A 340 -17.66 -5.10 14.49
C LEU A 340 -18.63 -3.91 14.47
N GLU A 341 -18.09 -2.69 14.29
CA GLU A 341 -18.87 -1.46 14.23
C GLU A 341 -19.00 -0.90 12.82
N THR A 342 -17.96 -1.06 12.00
CA THR A 342 -17.89 -0.49 10.64
C THR A 342 -17.51 -1.57 9.63
N LEU A 343 -18.33 -1.72 8.59
CA LEU A 343 -18.06 -2.57 7.45
C LEU A 343 -18.08 -1.73 6.17
N ILE A 344 -16.95 -1.65 5.48
CA ILE A 344 -16.82 -0.99 4.19
C ILE A 344 -16.56 -2.03 3.11
N VAL A 345 -17.29 -1.97 2.00
CA VAL A 345 -17.13 -2.88 0.86
C VAL A 345 -16.99 -2.06 -0.41
N HIS A 346 -15.86 -2.22 -1.10
CA HIS A 346 -15.61 -1.61 -2.41
C HIS A 346 -15.81 -2.62 -3.53
N ASN A 347 -16.31 -2.13 -4.68
CA ASN A 347 -16.62 -2.90 -5.89
C ASN A 347 -17.67 -3.99 -5.63
N GLY A 348 -18.67 -3.65 -4.82
CA GLY A 348 -19.74 -4.55 -4.42
C GLY A 348 -20.89 -4.55 -5.43
N ALA A 349 -20.82 -5.36 -6.47
CA ALA A 349 -22.04 -5.91 -7.07
C ALA A 349 -22.57 -7.00 -6.12
N PHE A 350 -23.65 -6.71 -5.40
CA PHE A 350 -24.44 -7.70 -4.63
C PHE A 350 -25.30 -8.51 -5.61
N GLY A 351 -24.66 -9.30 -6.48
CA GLY A 351 -25.36 -10.45 -7.07
C GLY A 351 -25.37 -11.62 -6.09
N ASP A 352 -26.09 -12.69 -6.41
CA ASP A 352 -26.16 -13.98 -5.67
C ASP A 352 -24.79 -14.64 -5.37
N LEU A 353 -23.70 -14.04 -5.85
CA LEU A 353 -22.33 -14.54 -5.80
C LEU A 353 -21.51 -14.03 -4.61
N PHE A 354 -21.86 -12.88 -4.01
CA PHE A 354 -21.02 -12.28 -2.96
C PHE A 354 -21.50 -12.60 -1.54
N TRP A 355 -22.81 -12.70 -1.35
CA TRP A 355 -23.42 -12.89 -0.04
C TRP A 355 -24.34 -14.11 -0.09
N HIS A 356 -23.81 -15.24 0.37
CA HIS A 356 -24.66 -16.38 0.71
C HIS A 356 -25.29 -16.12 2.07
N ARG A 357 -26.61 -16.31 2.16
CA ARG A 357 -27.36 -16.17 3.41
C ARG A 357 -26.70 -17.05 4.47
N PRO A 358 -26.14 -16.48 5.56
CA PRO A 358 -25.61 -17.31 6.63
C PRO A 358 -26.76 -18.05 7.31
N GLU A 359 -26.54 -19.33 7.64
CA GLU A 359 -27.54 -20.18 8.32
C GLU A 359 -27.89 -19.61 9.70
N LYS A 360 -26.92 -18.97 10.35
CA LYS A 360 -27.05 -18.31 11.65
C LYS A 360 -26.90 -16.80 11.50
N LYS A 361 -27.53 -16.04 12.40
CA LYS A 361 -27.37 -14.58 12.46
C LYS A 361 -26.05 -14.23 13.15
N PRO A 362 -25.07 -13.59 12.47
CA PRO A 362 -23.89 -13.09 13.16
C PRO A 362 -24.27 -12.07 14.23
N PHE A 363 -23.73 -12.24 15.43
CA PHE A 363 -24.08 -11.42 16.60
C PHE A 363 -23.78 -9.93 16.37
N CYS A 364 -22.70 -9.62 15.67
CA CYS A 364 -22.26 -8.25 15.39
C CYS A 364 -23.26 -7.44 14.58
N LEU A 365 -23.96 -8.07 13.62
CA LEU A 365 -24.97 -7.43 12.79
C LEU A 365 -26.20 -6.96 13.60
N LEU A 366 -26.45 -7.57 14.76
CA LEU A 366 -27.59 -7.23 15.62
C LEU A 366 -27.24 -6.16 16.66
N SER A 367 -26.03 -6.24 17.21
CA SER A 367 -25.66 -5.58 18.47
C SER A 367 -24.74 -4.38 18.30
N HIS A 368 -23.69 -4.49 17.48
CA HIS A 368 -22.57 -3.54 17.48
C HIS A 368 -22.38 -2.80 16.15
N LEU A 369 -22.88 -3.34 15.04
CA LEU A 369 -22.68 -2.74 13.73
C LEU A 369 -23.43 -1.39 13.63
N LYS A 370 -22.65 -0.33 13.40
CA LYS A 370 -23.12 1.05 13.31
C LYS A 370 -23.09 1.56 11.89
N VAL A 371 -22.07 1.20 11.10
CA VAL A 371 -21.82 1.74 9.76
C VAL A 371 -21.65 0.62 8.75
N ILE A 372 -22.42 0.68 7.66
CA ILE A 372 -22.16 -0.11 6.45
C ILE A 372 -21.98 0.87 5.29
N GLU A 373 -20.84 0.82 4.61
CA GLU A 373 -20.63 1.58 3.38
C GLU A 373 -20.33 0.66 2.22
N ILE A 374 -21.05 0.86 1.12
CA ILE A 374 -20.84 0.10 -0.11
C ILE A 374 -20.51 1.09 -1.22
N TYR A 375 -19.36 0.87 -1.85
CA TYR A 375 -18.82 1.69 -2.93
C TYR A 375 -18.78 0.91 -4.24
N SER A 376 -19.05 1.62 -5.35
CA SER A 376 -19.00 1.09 -6.72
C SER A 376 -20.01 -0.04 -6.96
N PHE A 377 -21.31 0.29 -6.87
CA PHE A 377 -22.36 -0.49 -7.54
C PHE A 377 -22.14 -0.40 -9.05
N GLY A 378 -21.83 -1.53 -9.69
CA GLY A 378 -21.72 -1.62 -11.14
C GLY A 378 -22.57 -2.79 -11.63
N ASP A 379 -23.31 -2.59 -12.73
CA ASP A 379 -24.10 -3.62 -13.38
C ASP A 379 -23.24 -4.86 -13.68
N SER A 380 -23.74 -6.03 -13.33
CA SER A 380 -23.10 -7.33 -13.56
C SER A 380 -23.08 -7.77 -15.04
N THR A 381 -23.37 -6.88 -15.99
CA THR A 381 -23.48 -7.21 -17.41
C THR A 381 -22.21 -6.95 -18.22
N ILE A 382 -21.15 -6.37 -17.63
CA ILE A 382 -19.89 -6.19 -18.36
C ILE A 382 -18.97 -7.39 -18.07
N SER A 383 -19.00 -8.35 -19.00
CA SER A 383 -18.03 -9.45 -19.09
C SER A 383 -16.59 -8.92 -19.22
N PRO A 384 -15.57 -9.67 -18.79
CA PRO A 384 -14.19 -9.19 -18.76
C PRO A 384 -13.53 -9.34 -20.13
N HIS A 385 -14.08 -8.71 -21.17
CA HIS A 385 -13.38 -8.49 -22.43
C HIS A 385 -13.95 -7.24 -23.10
N CYS A 386 -13.51 -6.06 -22.66
CA CYS A 386 -13.43 -4.88 -23.53
C CYS A 386 -12.62 -3.79 -22.83
N SER A 387 -11.39 -3.61 -23.29
CA SER A 387 -10.63 -2.37 -23.16
C SER A 387 -11.37 -1.25 -23.89
N GLY A 388 -11.99 -0.34 -23.15
CA GLY A 388 -12.62 0.86 -23.70
C GLY A 388 -13.03 1.81 -22.59
N LEU A 389 -12.49 3.04 -22.63
CA LEU A 389 -12.83 4.12 -21.71
C LEU A 389 -14.33 4.43 -21.77
N GLY A 390 -15.05 4.13 -20.69
CA GLY A 390 -16.43 4.57 -20.45
C GLY A 390 -16.59 4.97 -18.99
N GLU A 391 -17.22 6.12 -18.74
CA GLU A 391 -17.37 6.74 -17.42
C GLU A 391 -18.02 5.81 -16.39
N ILE A 392 -17.28 5.45 -15.34
CA ILE A 392 -17.84 4.77 -14.15
C ILE A 392 -18.40 5.85 -13.23
N LYS A 393 -19.73 6.01 -13.18
CA LYS A 393 -20.39 6.82 -12.14
C LYS A 393 -20.31 6.10 -10.80
N GLN A 394 -19.49 6.62 -9.89
CA GLN A 394 -19.41 6.13 -8.51
C GLN A 394 -20.68 6.50 -7.74
N MET A 395 -21.48 5.50 -7.34
CA MET A 395 -22.48 5.65 -6.29
C MET A 395 -21.93 5.05 -4.98
N ALA A 396 -22.09 5.78 -3.89
CA ALA A 396 -21.79 5.34 -2.53
C ALA A 396 -23.10 5.35 -1.72
N ALA A 397 -23.38 4.27 -1.01
CA ALA A 397 -24.46 4.23 -0.03
C ALA A 397 -23.86 4.02 1.36
N THR A 398 -24.17 4.92 2.30
CA THR A 398 -23.72 4.87 3.70
C THR A 398 -24.95 4.69 4.59
N PHE A 399 -24.96 3.62 5.37
CA PHE A 399 -26.01 3.31 6.34
C PHE A 399 -25.45 3.51 7.75
N THR A 400 -26.07 4.36 8.59
CA THR A 400 -25.62 4.58 9.97
C THR A 400 -26.74 4.36 11.00
N ARG A 401 -26.43 3.65 12.09
CA ARG A 401 -27.34 3.47 13.23
C ARG A 401 -27.02 4.50 14.32
N GLY A 402 -27.86 5.52 14.47
CA GLY A 402 -27.74 6.52 15.54
C GLY A 402 -28.20 5.99 16.91
N ALA A 403 -27.48 6.36 17.98
CA ALA A 403 -27.81 5.97 19.35
C ALA A 403 -28.81 6.95 20.00
N HIS A 404 -29.96 6.38 20.39
CA HIS A 404 -31.04 6.85 21.26
C HIS A 404 -31.98 7.98 20.80
N THR A 405 -33.28 7.63 20.93
CA THR A 405 -34.51 8.43 20.78
C THR A 405 -34.84 8.97 19.37
N ILE A 406 -35.90 8.37 18.82
CA ILE A 406 -36.86 8.84 17.80
C ILE A 406 -36.47 10.11 17.00
N ASN A 407 -36.43 9.89 15.67
CA ASN A 407 -36.52 10.82 14.54
C ASN A 407 -35.26 11.59 14.10
N SER A 408 -34.94 11.35 12.83
CA SER A 408 -33.98 12.03 11.93
C SER A 408 -32.51 11.58 11.96
N ILE A 409 -32.02 11.05 10.83
CA ILE A 409 -30.59 10.94 10.51
C ILE A 409 -30.37 11.41 9.07
N PHE A 410 -29.33 12.24 8.91
CA PHE A 410 -28.97 12.98 7.71
C PHE A 410 -28.18 12.14 6.70
N SER A 411 -28.54 12.23 5.41
CA SER A 411 -27.69 11.86 4.29
C SER A 411 -27.06 13.12 3.68
N LYS A 412 -25.73 13.12 3.47
CA LYS A 412 -25.05 14.13 2.62
C LYS A 412 -24.50 13.44 1.37
N PRO A 413 -25.11 13.63 0.20
CA PRO A 413 -24.51 13.20 -1.05
C PRO A 413 -23.27 14.07 -1.33
N THR A 414 -22.08 13.47 -1.37
CA THR A 414 -20.85 14.17 -1.75
C THR A 414 -20.55 13.88 -3.22
N ILE A 415 -21.04 14.74 -4.11
CA ILE A 415 -20.67 14.72 -5.54
C ILE A 415 -19.29 15.38 -5.67
N ARG A 416 -18.23 14.60 -5.92
CA ARG A 416 -16.94 15.16 -6.39
C ARG A 416 -16.98 15.25 -7.92
N LYS A 417 -17.19 16.46 -8.46
CA LYS A 417 -16.94 16.74 -9.88
C LYS A 417 -15.44 16.89 -10.11
N TYR A 418 -14.83 16.01 -10.90
CA TYR A 418 -13.57 16.30 -11.58
C TYR A 418 -13.90 16.93 -12.95
N CYS A 419 -13.42 18.14 -13.19
CA CYS A 419 -13.46 18.76 -14.52
C CYS A 419 -12.15 18.46 -15.26
N SER A 420 -12.24 17.82 -16.43
CA SER A 420 -11.25 17.97 -17.49
C SER A 420 -11.92 18.61 -18.70
N LYS A 421 -11.28 19.65 -19.23
CA LYS A 421 -11.74 20.45 -20.39
C LYS A 421 -11.50 19.70 -21.70
N GLY A 422 -12.53 19.66 -22.53
CA GLY A 422 -12.47 19.99 -23.96
C GLY A 422 -12.16 18.87 -24.97
N SER A 423 -13.14 18.51 -25.79
CA SER A 423 -13.08 18.65 -27.26
C SER A 423 -14.42 18.22 -27.89
N SER A 424 -14.84 18.97 -28.91
CA SER A 424 -16.12 18.99 -29.62
C SER A 424 -16.30 17.91 -30.69
N CYS A 425 -17.56 17.49 -30.90
CA CYS A 425 -18.31 17.27 -32.16
C CYS A 425 -19.53 16.37 -31.77
N GLY A 426 -20.77 16.53 -32.19
CA GLY A 426 -21.43 17.26 -33.27
C GLY A 426 -22.68 16.43 -33.62
N ASP A 427 -23.86 16.99 -33.34
CA ASP A 427 -25.24 16.70 -33.81
C ASP A 427 -25.61 15.31 -34.39
N THR A 428 -26.71 14.71 -33.89
CA THR A 428 -28.04 14.81 -34.54
C THR A 428 -29.15 14.06 -33.81
N LEU A 429 -30.36 14.60 -33.97
CA LEU A 429 -31.66 14.28 -33.38
C LEU A 429 -32.23 12.90 -33.72
N ARG A 430 -32.97 12.28 -32.78
CA ARG A 430 -34.39 11.95 -32.98
C ARG A 430 -35.12 11.63 -31.66
N GLU A 431 -36.31 12.22 -31.58
CA GLU A 431 -37.30 12.21 -30.50
C GLU A 431 -38.34 11.07 -30.70
N PRO A 432 -39.39 10.91 -29.87
CA PRO A 432 -39.71 9.66 -29.20
C PRO A 432 -41.00 8.97 -29.71
N MET A 433 -41.26 7.74 -29.29
CA MET A 433 -42.60 7.15 -29.43
C MET A 433 -43.05 6.45 -28.15
N LYS A 434 -44.12 7.02 -27.58
CA LYS A 434 -45.03 6.45 -26.58
C LYS A 434 -45.84 5.30 -27.19
N LEU A 435 -46.23 4.33 -26.35
CA LEU A 435 -47.48 3.55 -26.33
C LEU A 435 -47.51 2.86 -24.94
N GLU A 436 -48.31 3.35 -23.98
CA GLU A 436 -49.59 2.74 -23.51
C GLU A 436 -49.46 1.24 -23.17
N ALA A 437 -49.27 0.89 -21.89
CA ALA A 437 -50.29 0.65 -20.86
C ALA A 437 -51.12 -0.64 -21.07
N GLU A 438 -50.86 -1.66 -20.26
CA GLU A 438 -51.93 -2.53 -19.71
C GLU A 438 -51.50 -3.13 -18.36
N GLU A 439 -52.37 -2.94 -17.36
CA GLU A 439 -52.34 -3.59 -16.05
C GLU A 439 -52.82 -5.03 -16.17
N VAL A 440 -52.11 -5.99 -15.55
CA VAL A 440 -52.74 -7.23 -15.08
C VAL A 440 -52.28 -7.54 -13.66
N LYS A 441 -53.20 -7.29 -12.71
CA LYS A 441 -53.18 -7.85 -11.36
C LYS A 441 -53.21 -9.38 -11.44
N LYS A 442 -52.27 -10.05 -10.75
CA LYS A 442 -52.52 -11.38 -10.19
C LYS A 442 -52.14 -11.41 -8.72
N LYS A 443 -53.18 -11.48 -7.87
CA LYS A 443 -53.12 -12.00 -6.51
C LYS A 443 -52.74 -13.48 -6.58
N SER A 444 -51.77 -13.90 -5.77
CA SER A 444 -51.74 -15.26 -5.24
C SER A 444 -51.51 -15.19 -3.73
N THR A 445 -52.61 -15.44 -3.02
CA THR A 445 -52.66 -15.86 -1.63
C THR A 445 -51.85 -17.16 -1.44
N GLY A 446 -51.02 -17.19 -0.41
CA GLY A 446 -50.32 -18.39 0.03
C GLY A 446 -49.58 -18.09 1.33
N GLY A 447 -50.27 -18.21 2.46
CA GLY A 447 -49.66 -18.08 3.78
C GLY A 447 -48.76 -19.27 4.05
N HIS A 448 -47.48 -19.00 4.30
CA HIS A 448 -46.61 -19.86 5.10
C HIS A 448 -46.02 -18.99 6.22
N HIS A 449 -46.28 -19.39 7.46
CA HIS A 449 -45.61 -18.87 8.63
C HIS A 449 -44.12 -19.17 8.53
N ASP A 450 -43.33 -18.22 8.04
CA ASP A 450 -41.87 -18.35 8.06
C ASP A 450 -41.32 -17.78 9.37
N GLY A 451 -40.78 -18.69 10.19
CA GLY A 451 -39.95 -18.37 11.36
C GLY A 451 -38.59 -17.76 10.99
N SER A 452 -38.36 -17.45 9.71
CA SER A 452 -37.18 -16.76 9.22
C SER A 452 -36.96 -15.43 9.95
N CYS A 453 -35.83 -15.39 10.64
CA CYS A 453 -35.35 -14.19 11.30
C CYS A 453 -34.79 -13.16 10.28
N TRP A 454 -34.68 -13.49 8.99
CA TRP A 454 -34.16 -12.64 7.92
C TRP A 454 -35.25 -12.28 6.91
N VAL A 455 -35.27 -11.02 6.47
CA VAL A 455 -36.23 -10.51 5.50
C VAL A 455 -35.45 -10.01 4.28
N PRO A 456 -35.78 -10.46 3.05
CA PRO A 456 -35.17 -9.90 1.84
C PRO A 456 -35.65 -8.46 1.64
N HIS A 457 -34.74 -7.59 1.20
CA HIS A 457 -35.12 -6.24 0.76
C HIS A 457 -35.59 -6.30 -0.69
N ASP A 458 -36.86 -5.97 -0.90
CA ASP A 458 -37.58 -6.13 -2.17
C ASP A 458 -36.91 -5.46 -3.38
N ARG A 459 -36.08 -4.42 -3.17
CA ARG A 459 -35.43 -3.68 -4.25
C ARG A 459 -34.03 -4.17 -4.60
N THR A 460 -33.32 -4.83 -3.69
CA THR A 460 -31.88 -5.14 -3.88
C THR A 460 -31.54 -6.61 -3.68
N GLY A 461 -32.49 -7.45 -3.26
CA GLY A 461 -32.25 -8.85 -2.90
C GLY A 461 -31.42 -9.04 -1.61
N ILE A 462 -30.93 -7.96 -0.99
CA ILE A 462 -30.11 -8.00 0.22
C ILE A 462 -30.99 -8.42 1.41
N TYR A 463 -30.61 -9.49 2.10
CA TYR A 463 -31.28 -9.95 3.31
C TYR A 463 -30.84 -9.13 4.53
N TYR A 464 -31.80 -8.66 5.33
CA TYR A 464 -31.54 -7.96 6.59
C TYR A 464 -32.26 -8.64 7.78
N PRO A 465 -31.78 -8.49 9.03
CA PRO A 465 -32.43 -9.08 10.18
C PRO A 465 -33.80 -8.45 10.43
N LYS A 466 -34.83 -9.27 10.68
CA LYS A 466 -36.15 -8.82 11.18
C LYS A 466 -35.97 -7.89 12.40
N GLY A 467 -36.55 -6.69 12.34
CA GLY A 467 -36.36 -5.60 13.33
C GLY A 467 -35.29 -4.56 12.97
N GLN A 468 -34.59 -4.69 11.83
CA GLN A 468 -33.60 -3.74 11.32
C GLN A 468 -34.02 -3.12 9.98
N GLU A 469 -35.33 -3.03 9.73
CA GLU A 469 -35.92 -2.55 8.46
C GLU A 469 -35.41 -1.15 8.06
N LYS A 470 -35.15 -0.31 9.07
CA LYS A 470 -34.70 1.07 8.88
C LYS A 470 -33.28 1.18 8.30
N VAL A 471 -32.43 0.16 8.46
CA VAL A 471 -31.08 0.15 7.87
C VAL A 471 -31.16 0.12 6.35
N MET A 472 -32.23 -0.45 5.78
CA MET A 472 -32.43 -0.56 4.33
C MET A 472 -33.28 0.57 3.72
N ALA A 473 -33.87 1.43 4.55
CA ALA A 473 -34.77 2.50 4.10
C ALA A 473 -34.02 3.57 3.26
N ASP A 474 -32.75 3.82 3.58
CA ASP A 474 -31.92 4.85 2.96
C ASP A 474 -31.15 4.36 1.72
N VAL A 475 -31.41 3.14 1.26
CA VAL A 475 -30.81 2.60 0.03
C VAL A 475 -31.31 3.45 -1.15
N PRO A 476 -30.41 4.10 -1.93
CA PRO A 476 -30.81 4.95 -3.04
C PRO A 476 -31.69 4.17 -4.04
N ALA A 477 -32.74 4.81 -4.57
CA ALA A 477 -33.65 4.16 -5.53
C ALA A 477 -32.96 3.63 -6.80
N ALA A 478 -31.75 4.10 -7.12
CA ALA A 478 -30.95 3.60 -8.22
C ALA A 478 -30.22 2.27 -7.93
N ALA A 479 -30.13 1.83 -6.68
CA ALA A 479 -29.43 0.61 -6.28
C ALA A 479 -30.19 -0.70 -6.58
N GLY A 480 -31.43 -0.59 -7.08
CA GLY A 480 -32.33 -1.72 -7.30
C GLY A 480 -33.00 -1.74 -8.67
N ARG A 481 -32.36 -1.19 -9.72
CA ARG A 481 -32.91 -1.31 -11.07
C ARG A 481 -32.58 -2.69 -11.66
N ASP A 482 -33.34 -3.69 -11.23
CA ASP A 482 -33.52 -4.91 -12.00
C ASP A 482 -34.31 -4.59 -13.27
N THR A 483 -33.67 -4.76 -14.43
CA THR A 483 -34.42 -5.08 -15.65
C THR A 483 -34.81 -6.56 -15.57
N GLN A 484 -36.11 -6.84 -15.59
CA GLN A 484 -36.66 -8.17 -15.86
C GLN A 484 -36.01 -8.75 -17.13
N ILE A 485 -35.28 -9.85 -17.01
CA ILE A 485 -34.95 -10.71 -18.14
C ILE A 485 -35.52 -12.10 -17.82
N ASN A 486 -36.51 -12.50 -18.62
CA ASN A 486 -37.09 -13.84 -18.59
C ASN A 486 -36.08 -14.86 -19.12
N TRP A 487 -35.66 -15.83 -18.29
CA TRP A 487 -34.79 -16.94 -18.68
C TRP A 487 -35.53 -18.28 -18.63
N PHE A 488 -36.52 -18.43 -19.52
CA PHE A 488 -36.81 -19.71 -20.18
C PHE A 488 -36.63 -19.42 -21.67
N SER A 489 -35.73 -20.06 -22.42
CA SER A 489 -35.05 -21.36 -22.27
C SER A 489 -33.89 -21.43 -21.29
#